data_AF-A0A922Z1M5-F1
#
_entry.id   AF-A0A922Z1M5-F1
#
_cell.length_a   1.000
_cell.length_b   1.000
_cell.length_c   1.000
_cell.angle_alpha   90.00
_cell.angle_beta   90.00
_cell.angle_gamma   90.00
#
_symmetry.space_group_name_H-M   'P 1'
#
loop_
_entity.id
_entity.type
_entity.pdbx_description
1 polymer ?
#
loop_
_entity_poly.entity_id
_entity_poly.type
_entity_poly.pdbx_seq_one_letter_code
_entity_poly.pdbx_strand_id
1 'polypeptide(L)'
;MVKLPVTRFTLPRDREQGMHWYRLLGSVYCTFTICQPDGRVVGCLDVPGSAGLPRSTRMLKHSLLTQCGLPYWVVRSNNLPSVVEIRAEFLGESPTSQAMREREQEERAIIAAQANLRTALTRQRSTRNSDFSPISNWSNSTTGGIRSDFHSQWQDENSFLMPLDSRKGDLL
;
A
#
# COMPACT_ATOMS: atom_id res chain seq x y z
N MET A 1 -33.70 9.20 7.83
CA MET A 1 -32.43 8.45 7.92
C MET A 1 -32.53 7.23 7.02
N VAL A 2 -31.57 7.05 6.10
CA VAL A 2 -31.58 5.92 5.15
C VAL A 2 -31.25 4.63 5.91
N LYS A 3 -31.97 3.55 5.62
CA LYS A 3 -31.77 2.22 6.20
C LYS A 3 -31.26 1.30 5.10
N LEU A 4 -30.09 0.70 5.29
CA LEU A 4 -29.50 -0.24 4.34
C LEU A 4 -29.83 -1.68 4.76
N PRO A 5 -30.41 -2.51 3.87
CA PRO A 5 -30.69 -3.91 4.18
C PRO A 5 -29.39 -4.72 4.26
N VAL A 6 -29.23 -5.51 5.32
CA VAL A 6 -28.00 -6.30 5.55
C VAL A 6 -28.00 -7.65 4.82
N THR A 7 -29.09 -7.99 4.13
CA THR A 7 -29.25 -9.26 3.40
C THR A 7 -28.20 -9.48 2.32
N ARG A 8 -27.54 -8.43 1.84
CA ARG A 8 -26.50 -8.49 0.80
C ARG A 8 -25.08 -8.63 1.36
N PHE A 9 -24.91 -8.74 2.68
CA PHE A 9 -23.57 -8.80 3.27
C PHE A 9 -23.00 -10.22 3.35
N THR A 10 -23.85 -11.23 3.11
CA THR A 10 -23.43 -12.63 3.04
C THR A 10 -23.47 -13.10 1.60
N LEU A 11 -22.54 -13.97 1.22
CA LEU A 11 -22.55 -14.65 -0.08
C LEU A 11 -22.67 -16.16 0.16
N PRO A 12 -23.90 -16.67 0.34
CA PRO A 12 -24.14 -18.07 0.65
C PRO A 12 -23.63 -18.96 -0.48
N ARG A 13 -22.88 -20.01 -0.15
CA ARG A 13 -22.40 -21.00 -1.12
C ARG A 13 -23.46 -22.03 -1.50
N ASP A 14 -24.47 -22.18 -0.65
CA ASP A 14 -25.57 -23.12 -0.80
C ASP A 14 -26.92 -22.39 -0.72
N ARG A 15 -27.88 -22.87 -1.51
CA ARG A 15 -29.22 -22.31 -1.64
C ARG A 15 -30.00 -22.42 -0.33
N GLU A 16 -29.88 -23.52 0.41
CA GLU A 16 -30.57 -23.69 1.69
C GLU A 16 -30.07 -22.70 2.74
N GLN A 17 -28.74 -22.56 2.85
CA GLN A 17 -28.11 -21.56 3.71
C GLN A 17 -28.50 -20.14 3.30
N GLY A 18 -28.59 -19.86 1.99
CA GLY A 18 -29.02 -18.55 1.51
C GLY A 18 -30.45 -18.19 1.90
N MET A 19 -31.38 -19.13 1.78
CA MET A 19 -32.76 -18.93 2.23
C MET A 19 -32.86 -18.74 3.75
N HIS A 20 -32.04 -19.46 4.52
CA HIS A 20 -31.96 -19.30 5.97
C HIS A 20 -31.48 -17.90 6.37
N TRP A 21 -30.34 -17.45 5.84
CA TRP A 21 -29.80 -16.12 6.12
C TRP A 21 -30.72 -15.01 5.61
N TYR A 22 -31.36 -15.19 4.46
CA TYR A 22 -32.33 -14.23 3.95
C TYR A 22 -33.50 -14.02 4.90
N ARG A 23 -34.05 -15.10 5.48
CA ARG A 23 -35.13 -15.01 6.49
C ARG A 23 -34.69 -14.29 7.75
N LEU A 24 -33.46 -14.53 8.22
CA LEU A 24 -32.92 -13.93 9.44
C LEU A 24 -32.56 -12.44 9.25
N LEU A 25 -31.95 -12.10 8.11
CA LEU A 25 -31.43 -10.77 7.83
C LEU A 25 -32.44 -9.85 7.15
N GLY A 26 -33.55 -10.39 6.62
CA GLY A 26 -34.55 -9.65 5.83
C GLY A 26 -35.19 -8.47 6.54
N SER A 27 -35.27 -8.50 7.87
CA SER A 27 -35.83 -7.42 8.71
C SER A 27 -34.75 -6.55 9.37
N VAL A 28 -33.48 -6.84 9.12
CA VAL A 28 -32.35 -6.18 9.76
C VAL A 28 -31.77 -5.11 8.84
N TYR A 29 -31.61 -3.91 9.38
CA TYR A 29 -31.08 -2.76 8.67
C TYR A 29 -29.96 -2.11 9.46
N CYS A 30 -28.99 -1.50 8.79
CA CYS A 30 -28.00 -0.61 9.41
C CYS A 30 -28.12 0.83 8.90
N THR A 31 -27.53 1.79 9.60
CA THR A 31 -27.43 3.18 9.12
C THR A 31 -26.34 3.31 8.05
N PHE A 32 -25.13 2.81 8.32
CA PHE A 32 -24.03 2.80 7.35
C PHE A 32 -23.34 1.44 7.30
N THR A 33 -22.67 1.22 6.18
CA THR A 33 -21.86 0.03 5.91
C THR A 33 -20.47 0.48 5.52
N ILE A 34 -19.46 -0.19 6.05
CA ILE A 34 -18.07 0.03 5.66
C ILE A 34 -17.72 -1.05 4.65
N CYS A 35 -17.26 -0.62 3.48
CA CYS A 35 -16.86 -1.50 2.39
C CYS A 35 -15.41 -1.23 1.99
N GLN A 36 -14.74 -2.27 1.54
CA GLN A 36 -13.47 -2.16 0.82
C GLN A 36 -13.71 -1.61 -0.60
N PRO A 37 -12.65 -1.14 -1.28
CA PRO A 37 -12.73 -0.64 -2.65
C PRO A 37 -13.26 -1.67 -3.68
N ASP A 38 -13.14 -2.96 -3.38
CA ASP A 38 -13.69 -4.07 -4.18
C ASP A 38 -15.20 -4.29 -3.96
N GLY A 39 -15.82 -3.49 -3.07
CA GLY A 39 -17.23 -3.60 -2.69
C GLY A 39 -17.50 -4.63 -1.58
N ARG A 40 -16.48 -5.30 -1.04
CA ARG A 40 -16.65 -6.25 0.06
C ARG A 40 -17.00 -5.51 1.35
N VAL A 41 -18.06 -5.95 2.01
CA VAL A 41 -18.47 -5.41 3.31
C VAL A 41 -17.51 -5.89 4.39
N VAL A 42 -16.92 -4.96 5.13
CA VAL A 42 -16.03 -5.24 6.28
C VAL A 42 -16.69 -5.00 7.62
N GLY A 43 -17.85 -4.33 7.63
CA GLY A 43 -18.63 -4.14 8.85
C GLY A 43 -19.76 -3.14 8.64
N CYS A 44 -20.54 -2.93 9.69
CA CYS A 44 -21.64 -1.99 9.64
C CYS A 44 -21.79 -1.23 10.95
N LEU A 45 -22.39 -0.05 10.87
CA LEU A 45 -22.65 0.79 12.02
C LEU A 45 -24.07 1.35 12.04
N ASP A 46 -24.61 1.45 13.24
CA ASP A 46 -25.86 2.15 13.52
C ASP A 46 -25.59 3.48 14.21
N VAL A 47 -26.22 4.52 13.68
CA VAL A 47 -26.29 5.84 14.30
C VAL A 47 -27.75 6.08 14.68
N PRO A 48 -28.18 5.70 15.89
CA PRO A 48 -29.55 5.94 16.32
C PRO A 48 -29.82 7.43 16.53
N GLY A 49 -31.06 7.82 16.26
CA GLY A 49 -31.57 9.16 16.56
C GLY A 49 -31.74 9.40 18.06
N SER A 50 -32.42 10.49 18.42
CA SER A 50 -32.66 10.88 19.83
C SER A 50 -33.33 9.80 20.67
N ALA A 51 -34.22 8.99 20.07
CA ALA A 51 -34.90 7.88 20.73
C ALA A 51 -34.00 6.66 21.02
N GLY A 52 -32.77 6.64 20.49
CA GLY A 52 -31.85 5.51 20.66
C GLY A 52 -32.27 4.26 19.89
N LEU A 53 -31.51 3.18 20.09
CA LEU A 53 -31.86 1.84 19.61
C LEU A 53 -32.27 0.98 20.81
N PRO A 54 -33.44 0.30 20.77
CA PRO A 54 -33.84 -0.60 21.84
C PRO A 54 -32.77 -1.66 22.13
N ARG A 55 -32.57 -1.99 23.41
CA ARG A 55 -31.53 -2.96 23.83
C ARG A 55 -31.73 -4.32 23.18
N SER A 56 -32.97 -4.80 23.07
CA SER A 56 -33.31 -6.06 22.41
C SER A 56 -32.88 -6.06 20.95
N THR A 57 -33.22 -5.00 20.20
CA THR A 57 -32.82 -4.84 18.80
C THR A 57 -31.30 -4.77 18.64
N ARG A 58 -30.62 -4.05 19.54
CA ARG A 58 -29.15 -3.96 19.54
C ARG A 58 -28.51 -5.34 19.75
N MET A 59 -28.98 -6.10 20.74
CA MET A 59 -28.45 -7.44 21.03
C MET A 59 -28.71 -8.41 19.87
N LEU A 60 -29.89 -8.35 19.26
CA LEU A 60 -30.24 -9.17 18.10
C LEU A 60 -29.32 -8.85 16.92
N LYS A 61 -29.14 -7.56 16.60
CA LYS A 61 -28.23 -7.13 15.52
C LYS A 61 -26.81 -7.60 15.78
N HIS A 62 -26.31 -7.37 17.00
CA HIS A 62 -24.98 -7.79 17.38
C HIS A 62 -24.81 -9.31 17.21
N SER A 63 -25.75 -10.11 17.72
CA SER A 63 -25.67 -11.57 17.62
C SER A 63 -25.67 -12.05 16.17
N LEU A 64 -26.58 -11.54 15.33
CA LEU A 64 -26.69 -11.96 13.93
C LEU A 64 -25.48 -11.54 13.10
N LEU A 65 -25.00 -10.30 13.27
CA LEU A 65 -23.89 -9.79 12.50
C LEU A 65 -22.57 -10.46 12.91
N THR A 66 -22.36 -10.72 14.21
CA THR A 66 -21.24 -11.53 14.67
C THR A 66 -21.27 -12.95 14.09
N GLN A 67 -22.44 -13.60 14.01
CA GLN A 67 -22.55 -14.91 13.35
C GLN A 67 -22.23 -14.86 11.85
N CYS A 68 -22.50 -13.72 11.20
CA CYS A 68 -22.13 -13.48 9.80
C CYS A 68 -20.64 -13.09 9.63
N GLY A 69 -19.86 -13.01 10.72
CA GLY A 69 -18.46 -12.56 10.68
C GLY A 69 -18.32 -11.06 10.36
N LEU A 70 -19.35 -10.27 10.64
CA LEU A 70 -19.41 -8.85 10.36
C LEU A 70 -19.38 -8.05 11.66
N PRO A 71 -18.33 -7.26 11.92
CA PRO A 71 -18.28 -6.32 13.03
C PRO A 71 -19.47 -5.35 13.00
N TYR A 72 -20.01 -5.06 14.18
CA TYR A 72 -21.18 -4.20 14.37
C TYR A 72 -20.92 -3.17 15.45
N TRP A 73 -21.01 -1.89 15.10
CA TRP A 73 -20.78 -0.78 16.03
C TRP A 73 -22.01 0.15 16.12
N VAL A 74 -22.34 0.60 17.33
CA VAL A 74 -23.40 1.60 17.57
C VAL A 74 -22.75 2.89 18.05
N VAL A 75 -22.95 3.96 17.29
CA VAL A 75 -22.34 5.27 17.52
C VAL A 75 -23.40 6.29 17.84
N ARG A 76 -23.14 7.17 18.81
CA ARG A 76 -24.10 8.23 19.16
C ARG A 76 -23.99 9.38 18.18
N SER A 77 -25.13 9.93 17.76
CA SER A 77 -25.19 11.06 16.82
C SER A 77 -24.43 12.30 17.29
N ASN A 78 -24.22 12.48 18.60
CA ASN A 78 -23.49 13.61 19.18
C ASN A 78 -21.99 13.38 19.38
N ASN A 79 -21.48 12.18 19.08
CA ASN A 79 -20.07 11.83 19.19
C ASN A 79 -19.74 10.82 18.09
N LEU A 80 -19.69 11.31 16.85
CA LEU A 80 -19.35 10.51 15.69
C LEU A 80 -17.83 10.24 15.70
N PRO A 81 -17.40 8.99 15.42
CA PRO A 81 -16.00 8.67 15.36
C PRO A 81 -15.33 9.32 14.15
N SER A 82 -14.05 9.61 14.31
CA SER A 82 -13.17 10.00 13.23
C SER A 82 -12.93 8.83 12.26
N VAL A 83 -12.47 9.16 11.05
CA VAL A 83 -12.10 8.16 10.04
C VAL A 83 -11.02 7.20 10.58
N VAL A 84 -10.09 7.71 11.40
CA VAL A 84 -9.02 6.90 12.00
C VAL A 84 -9.57 5.85 12.95
N GLU A 85 -10.53 6.23 13.79
CA GLU A 85 -11.18 5.30 14.73
C GLU A 85 -11.99 4.22 13.98
N ILE A 86 -12.70 4.61 12.92
CA ILE A 86 -13.43 3.65 12.06
C ILE A 86 -12.44 2.66 11.41
N ARG A 87 -11.31 3.14 10.88
CA ARG A 87 -10.29 2.25 10.27
C ARG A 87 -9.66 1.32 11.30
N ALA A 88 -9.38 1.81 12.50
CA ALA A 88 -8.84 0.99 13.58
C ALA A 88 -9.84 -0.11 13.99
N GLU A 89 -11.11 0.23 14.15
CA GLU A 89 -12.17 -0.71 14.57
C GLU A 89 -12.48 -1.78 13.51
N PHE A 90 -12.62 -1.40 12.24
CA PHE A 90 -13.08 -2.32 11.19
C PHE A 90 -11.97 -2.96 10.35
N LEU A 91 -10.81 -2.29 10.22
CA LEU A 91 -9.69 -2.79 9.41
C LEU A 91 -8.52 -3.26 10.26
N GLY A 92 -8.55 -3.04 11.58
CA GLY A 92 -7.41 -3.32 12.47
C GLY A 92 -6.21 -2.42 12.19
N GLU A 93 -6.42 -1.33 11.46
CA GLU A 93 -5.39 -0.35 11.11
C GLU A 93 -5.25 0.65 12.25
N SER A 94 -4.53 0.27 13.30
CA SER A 94 -4.10 1.25 14.29
C SER A 94 -3.02 2.16 13.68
N PRO A 95 -2.95 3.44 14.06
CA PRO A 95 -1.89 4.34 13.57
C PRO A 95 -0.49 3.81 13.89
N THR A 96 -0.34 3.09 15.00
CA THR A 96 0.90 2.40 15.36
C THR A 96 1.24 1.25 14.41
N SER A 97 0.25 0.44 14.01
CA SER A 97 0.46 -0.66 13.06
C SER A 97 0.78 -0.17 11.65
N GLN A 98 0.17 0.94 11.22
CA GLN A 98 0.48 1.59 9.95
C GLN A 98 1.89 2.16 9.96
N ALA A 99 2.26 2.93 10.98
CA ALA A 99 3.61 3.49 11.12
C ALA A 99 4.69 2.39 11.17
N MET A 100 4.42 1.26 11.84
CA MET A 100 5.33 0.12 11.85
C MET A 100 5.50 -0.51 10.46
N ARG A 101 4.40 -0.70 9.71
CA ARG A 101 4.45 -1.22 8.33
C ARG A 101 5.18 -0.28 7.39
N GLU A 102 4.94 1.02 7.48
CA GLU A 102 5.63 2.03 6.67
C GLU A 102 7.14 2.03 6.95
N ARG A 103 7.53 2.00 8.23
CA ARG A 103 8.94 1.90 8.63
C ARG A 103 9.61 0.63 8.12
N GLU A 104 8.93 -0.51 8.20
CA GLU A 104 9.44 -1.79 7.68
C GLU A 104 9.60 -1.76 6.15
N GLN A 105 8.67 -1.10 5.44
CA GLN A 105 8.78 -0.90 3.99
C GLN A 105 9.94 0.01 3.62
N GLU A 106 10.13 1.11 4.35
CA GLU A 106 11.26 2.02 4.17
C GLU A 106 12.60 1.30 4.42
N GLU A 107 12.71 0.52 5.49
CA GLU A 107 13.89 -0.27 5.80
C GLU A 107 14.21 -1.27 4.69
N ARG A 108 13.19 -1.99 4.17
CA ARG A 108 13.35 -2.89 3.03
C ARG A 108 13.81 -2.16 1.77
N ALA A 109 13.29 -0.96 1.51
CA ALA A 109 13.70 -0.15 0.37
C ALA A 109 15.17 0.30 0.49
N ILE A 110 15.62 0.67 1.70
CA ILE A 110 17.01 1.04 1.97
C ILE A 110 17.94 -0.17 1.76
N ILE A 111 17.59 -1.34 2.29
CA ILE A 111 18.39 -2.57 2.13
C ILE A 111 18.51 -2.92 0.65
N ALA A 112 17.41 -2.84 -0.11
CA ALA A 112 17.41 -3.08 -1.55
C ALA A 112 18.30 -2.07 -2.30
N ALA A 113 18.20 -0.79 -1.96
CA ALA A 113 19.04 0.27 -2.55
C ALA A 113 20.53 0.02 -2.28
N GLN A 114 20.89 -0.34 -1.05
CA GLN A 114 22.28 -0.69 -0.69
C GLN A 114 22.79 -1.92 -1.46
N ALA A 115 21.96 -2.96 -1.59
CA ALA A 115 22.32 -4.16 -2.35
C ALA A 115 22.55 -3.86 -3.84
N ASN A 116 21.68 -3.03 -4.42
CA ASN A 116 21.81 -2.56 -5.81
C ASN A 116 23.10 -1.74 -6.01
N LEU A 117 23.39 -0.80 -5.11
CA LEU A 117 24.62 0.00 -5.14
C LEU A 117 25.88 -0.85 -5.03
N ARG A 118 25.91 -1.82 -4.11
CA ARG A 118 27.03 -2.76 -3.97
C ARG A 118 27.24 -3.56 -5.24
N THR A 119 26.16 -4.05 -5.85
CA THR A 119 26.21 -4.81 -7.10
C THR A 119 26.75 -3.94 -8.25
N ALA A 120 26.28 -2.69 -8.38
CA ALA A 120 26.75 -1.75 -9.38
C ALA A 120 28.24 -1.41 -9.22
N LEU A 121 28.70 -1.17 -7.98
CA LEU A 121 30.12 -0.92 -7.68
C LEU A 121 31.00 -2.12 -8.01
N THR A 122 30.57 -3.34 -7.68
CA THR A 122 31.32 -4.55 -8.02
C THR A 122 31.44 -4.74 -9.52
N ARG A 123 30.37 -4.47 -10.29
CA ARG A 123 30.41 -4.49 -11.76
C ARG A 123 31.43 -3.48 -12.29
N GLN A 124 31.39 -2.23 -11.83
CA GLN A 124 32.33 -1.20 -12.27
C GLN A 124 33.79 -1.52 -11.91
N ARG A 125 34.04 -2.15 -10.75
CA ARG A 125 35.37 -2.62 -10.38
C ARG A 125 35.83 -3.76 -11.27
N SER A 126 34.95 -4.71 -11.59
CA SER A 126 35.28 -5.83 -12.47
C SER A 126 35.61 -5.39 -13.89
N THR A 127 34.89 -4.41 -14.44
CA THR A 127 35.20 -3.84 -15.78
C THR A 127 36.53 -3.11 -15.79
N ARG A 128 36.84 -2.32 -14.75
CA ARG A 128 38.16 -1.68 -14.63
C ARG A 128 39.31 -2.68 -14.45
N ASN A 129 39.08 -3.79 -13.76
CA ASN A 129 40.10 -4.82 -13.57
C ASN A 129 40.37 -5.62 -14.85
N SER A 130 39.37 -5.79 -15.73
CA SER A 130 39.58 -6.41 -17.04
C SER A 130 40.38 -5.52 -18.01
N ASP A 131 40.24 -4.19 -17.90
CA ASP A 131 41.03 -3.24 -18.71
C ASP A 131 42.51 -3.18 -18.29
N PHE A 132 42.84 -3.67 -17.09
CA PHE A 132 44.21 -3.79 -16.56
C PHE A 132 44.77 -5.22 -16.65
N SER A 133 44.25 -6.04 -17.57
CA SER A 133 44.92 -7.29 -17.95
C SER A 133 46.36 -6.97 -18.34
N PRO A 134 47.38 -7.63 -17.75
CA PRO A 134 48.76 -7.30 -18.03
C PRO A 134 49.05 -7.59 -19.50
N ILE A 135 49.50 -6.57 -20.23
CA ILE A 135 50.25 -6.76 -21.47
C ILE A 135 51.49 -7.56 -21.09
N SER A 136 51.40 -8.88 -21.18
CA SER A 136 52.55 -9.76 -21.05
C SER A 136 53.25 -9.88 -22.39
N ASN A 137 54.54 -9.55 -22.38
CA ASN A 137 55.58 -9.84 -23.38
C ASN A 137 55.57 -9.02 -24.67
N TRP A 138 55.98 -7.75 -24.60
CA TRP A 138 56.84 -7.20 -25.66
C TRP A 138 58.19 -6.79 -25.07
N SER A 139 59.21 -7.36 -25.70
CA SER A 139 60.60 -7.48 -25.33
C SER A 139 61.31 -6.15 -25.09
N ASN A 140 62.18 -6.21 -24.09
CA ASN A 140 63.19 -5.24 -23.73
C ASN A 140 64.03 -4.84 -24.97
N SER A 141 63.98 -3.57 -25.37
CA SER A 141 65.06 -2.97 -26.15
C SER A 141 65.18 -1.49 -25.83
N THR A 142 66.32 -1.16 -25.22
CA THR A 142 66.86 0.19 -25.01
C THR A 142 66.89 1.00 -26.31
N THR A 143 66.29 2.20 -26.31
CA THR A 143 66.83 3.50 -26.78
C THR A 143 65.71 4.47 -27.16
N GLY A 144 65.89 5.75 -26.83
CA GLY A 144 65.19 6.86 -27.47
C GLY A 144 63.96 7.37 -26.73
N GLY A 145 64.05 8.59 -26.20
CA GLY A 145 62.95 9.25 -25.50
C GLY A 145 61.77 9.60 -26.41
N ILE A 146 60.57 9.57 -25.83
CA ILE A 146 59.39 10.24 -26.35
C ILE A 146 58.70 10.92 -25.17
N ARG A 147 58.59 12.24 -25.24
CA ARG A 147 57.81 13.09 -24.33
C ARG A 147 56.34 12.81 -24.59
N SER A 148 55.58 12.43 -23.57
CA SER A 148 54.12 12.39 -23.62
C SER A 148 53.58 13.66 -22.94
N ASP A 149 53.11 14.60 -23.75
CA ASP A 149 52.39 15.79 -23.33
C ASP A 149 51.15 15.38 -22.52
N PHE A 150 51.13 15.72 -21.23
CA PHE A 150 49.90 15.71 -20.44
C PHE A 150 49.03 16.89 -20.85
N HIS A 151 48.26 16.72 -21.93
CA HIS A 151 47.16 17.64 -22.24
C HIS A 151 46.02 17.35 -21.26
N SER A 152 45.88 18.22 -20.27
CA SER A 152 44.80 18.21 -19.29
C SER A 152 43.51 18.69 -19.97
N GLN A 153 42.89 17.85 -20.79
CA GLN A 153 41.60 18.15 -21.43
C GLN A 153 40.46 17.91 -20.43
N TRP A 154 40.38 18.77 -19.42
CA TRP A 154 39.19 18.95 -18.56
C TRP A 154 38.05 19.66 -19.32
N GLN A 155 37.85 19.33 -20.58
CA GLN A 155 36.79 19.87 -21.43
C GLN A 155 36.03 18.70 -22.06
N ASP A 156 35.26 18.01 -21.22
CA ASP A 156 33.95 17.49 -21.60
C ASP A 156 32.94 18.08 -20.60
N GLU A 157 32.85 19.41 -20.64
CA GLU A 157 31.58 20.09 -20.41
C GLU A 157 30.55 19.47 -21.36
N ASN A 158 29.34 19.21 -20.86
CA ASN A 158 28.12 18.78 -21.58
C ASN A 158 27.61 17.34 -21.38
N SER A 159 27.63 16.80 -20.16
CA SER A 159 26.73 15.69 -19.80
C SER A 159 25.69 16.04 -18.72
N PHE A 160 25.51 17.33 -18.41
CA PHE A 160 24.44 17.84 -17.54
C PHE A 160 23.40 18.65 -18.32
N LEU A 161 22.85 18.11 -19.40
CA LEU A 161 21.60 18.60 -19.99
C LEU A 161 20.84 17.43 -20.60
N MET A 162 20.06 16.72 -19.79
CA MET A 162 18.94 15.95 -20.33
C MET A 162 17.70 16.85 -20.28
N PRO A 163 17.09 17.21 -21.43
CA PRO A 163 15.87 18.00 -21.44
C PRO A 163 14.74 17.26 -20.72
N LEU A 164 14.09 17.97 -19.79
CA LEU A 164 12.79 17.59 -19.26
C LEU A 164 11.77 17.76 -20.38
N ASP A 165 11.54 16.71 -21.19
CA ASP A 165 10.43 16.75 -22.13
C ASP A 165 9.10 16.57 -21.39
N SER A 166 8.26 17.58 -21.62
CA SER A 166 6.99 17.86 -21.01
C SER A 166 5.88 17.23 -21.83
N ARG A 167 5.00 16.46 -21.20
CA ARG A 167 3.63 16.24 -21.73
C ARG A 167 2.58 16.56 -20.67
N LYS A 168 2.36 17.86 -20.47
CA LYS A 168 1.00 18.44 -20.44
C LYS A 168 0.70 18.79 -21.91
N GLY A 169 -0.42 18.52 -22.54
CA GLY A 169 -1.77 18.12 -22.15
C GLY A 169 -2.68 18.76 -23.19
N ASP A 170 -3.74 18.09 -23.64
CA ASP A 170 -4.84 18.79 -24.31
C ASP A 170 -6.17 18.32 -23.71
N LEU A 171 -6.86 19.31 -23.15
CA LEU A 171 -8.26 19.29 -22.77
C LEU A 171 -9.08 19.57 -24.03
N LEU A 172 -9.96 18.64 -24.40
CA LEU A 172 -11.22 18.92 -25.09
C LEU A 172 -12.30 18.04 -24.45
#